data_AF-A0A3Q0HL45-F1
#
_entry.id   AF-A0A3Q0HL45-F1
#
_cell.length_a   1.000
_cell.length_b   1.000
_cell.length_c   1.000
_cell.angle_alpha   90.00
_cell.angle_beta   90.00
_cell.angle_gamma   90.00
#
_symmetry.space_group_name_H-M   'P 1'
#
loop_
_entity.id
_entity.type
_entity.pdbx_description
1 polymer ?
#
loop_
_entity_poly.entity_id
_entity_poly.type
_entity_poly.pdbx_seq_one_letter_code
_entity_poly.pdbx_strand_id
1 'polypeptide(L)'
;MRSNDWKLKIEKFRLKGGSSGKGTALRGRSDADLVVFLSCFKGYKDQEENRTEIIWEIRRMLEKCQQEKRFEVIIEVSRWENPRVLSFQLRSRMLEESIDFDVLPAYDPLGQHVSGYKPSPDVYLDLIGSCSRGGEFSTCFTELQRDFVMDRPTKVKSLIRLVKHCMSVLTKRS
;
A
#
# COMPACT_ATOMS: atom_id res chain seq x y z
N MET A 1 25.92 15.49 -10.98
CA MET A 1 24.49 15.20 -10.68
C MET A 1 23.95 14.37 -11.83
N ARG A 2 23.69 13.07 -11.62
CA ARG A 2 23.07 12.23 -12.65
C ARG A 2 21.58 12.56 -12.66
N SER A 3 21.11 13.16 -13.75
CA SER A 3 19.69 13.23 -14.07
C SER A 3 19.28 11.82 -14.47
N ASN A 4 18.79 11.03 -13.52
CA ASN A 4 18.08 9.80 -13.83
C ASN A 4 16.63 10.20 -14.11
N ASP A 5 16.27 10.23 -15.39
CA ASP A 5 14.89 10.37 -15.83
C ASP A 5 14.15 9.08 -15.51
N TRP A 6 13.80 8.89 -14.23
CA TRP A 6 13.03 7.74 -13.77
C TRP A 6 11.63 7.83 -14.36
N LYS A 7 11.40 7.16 -15.49
CA LYS A 7 10.04 6.80 -15.89
C LYS A 7 9.55 5.70 -14.95
N LEU A 8 8.95 6.10 -13.83
CA LEU A 8 8.20 5.18 -12.98
C LEU A 8 7.14 4.47 -13.83
N LYS A 9 7.34 3.18 -14.06
CA LYS A 9 6.39 2.34 -14.77
C LYS A 9 5.69 1.44 -13.76
N ILE A 10 4.39 1.70 -13.61
CA ILE A 10 3.49 0.89 -12.79
C ILE A 10 3.17 -0.37 -13.59
N GLU A 11 3.49 -1.53 -13.02
CA GLU A 11 3.12 -2.84 -13.62
C GLU A 11 1.66 -3.15 -13.31
N LYS A 12 1.30 -2.98 -12.05
CA LYS A 12 -0.07 -3.09 -11.56
C LYS A 12 -0.20 -2.30 -10.27
N PHE A 13 -1.43 -1.96 -9.93
CA PHE A 13 -1.74 -1.45 -8.60
C PHE A 13 -2.82 -2.30 -7.97
N ARG A 14 -2.84 -2.32 -6.64
CA ARG A 14 -3.88 -2.95 -5.84
C ARG A 14 -4.41 -1.92 -4.87
N LEU A 15 -5.67 -1.57 -5.06
CA LEU A 15 -6.44 -0.88 -4.05
C LEU A 15 -6.70 -1.87 -2.92
N LYS A 16 -5.88 -1.79 -1.90
CA LYS A 16 -6.15 -2.36 -0.60
C LYS A 16 -6.97 -1.30 0.14
N GLY A 17 -8.18 -1.00 -0.36
CA GLY A 17 -9.09 -0.12 0.39
C GLY A 17 -9.21 -0.74 1.78
N GLY A 18 -8.68 -0.11 2.83
CA GLY A 18 -8.14 -0.88 3.95
C GLY A 18 -9.15 -1.91 4.46
N SER A 19 -10.35 -1.42 4.73
CA SER A 19 -11.50 -2.23 5.07
C SER A 19 -12.39 -2.57 3.85
N SER A 20 -12.52 -1.67 2.87
CA SER A 20 -13.40 -1.78 1.69
C SER A 20 -13.01 -2.88 0.69
N GLY A 21 -11.71 -3.10 0.41
CA GLY A 21 -11.23 -4.16 -0.49
C GLY A 21 -11.37 -5.57 0.08
N LYS A 22 -11.59 -5.69 1.40
CA LYS A 22 -11.88 -6.95 2.12
C LYS A 22 -13.36 -7.07 2.52
N GLY A 23 -14.17 -6.07 2.19
CA GLY A 23 -15.56 -5.92 2.64
C GLY A 23 -15.73 -5.52 4.11
N THR A 24 -14.67 -5.28 4.87
CA THR A 24 -14.67 -5.02 6.33
C THR A 24 -14.90 -3.56 6.76
N ALA A 25 -15.48 -2.71 5.91
CA ALA A 25 -15.55 -1.26 6.16
C ALA A 25 -16.34 -0.82 7.39
N LEU A 26 -15.72 0.07 8.18
CA LEU A 26 -16.35 0.84 9.26
C LEU A 26 -16.76 2.20 8.69
N ARG A 27 -17.97 2.67 9.00
CA ARG A 27 -18.54 3.91 8.47
C ARG A 27 -17.78 5.14 9.00
N GLY A 28 -17.41 6.08 8.13
CA GLY A 28 -16.88 7.40 8.51
C GLY A 28 -15.35 7.53 8.65
N ARG A 29 -14.57 6.54 8.20
CA ARG A 29 -13.11 6.63 8.04
C ARG A 29 -12.76 6.15 6.64
N SER A 30 -12.66 7.10 5.72
CA SER A 30 -12.35 6.82 4.31
C SER A 30 -10.84 6.82 4.14
N ASP A 31 -10.24 5.65 4.40
CA ASP A 31 -8.80 5.43 4.25
C ASP A 31 -8.59 4.44 3.10
N ALA A 32 -7.71 4.77 2.16
CA ALA A 32 -7.41 3.95 0.99
C ALA A 32 -5.92 3.59 0.92
N ASP A 33 -5.58 2.34 1.22
CA ASP A 33 -4.24 1.83 1.01
C ASP A 33 -4.09 1.43 -0.47
N LEU A 34 -3.11 2.00 -1.15
CA LEU A 34 -2.75 1.70 -2.52
C LEU A 34 -1.37 1.04 -2.54
N VAL A 35 -1.34 -0.26 -2.84
CA VAL A 35 -0.08 -0.95 -3.11
C VAL A 35 0.24 -0.78 -4.61
N VAL A 36 1.36 -0.15 -4.92
CA VAL A 36 1.80 0.13 -6.30
C VAL A 36 2.99 -0.76 -6.63
N PHE A 37 2.79 -1.67 -7.58
CA PHE A 37 3.85 -2.55 -8.05
C PHE A 37 4.61 -1.87 -9.19
N LEU A 38 5.92 -1.74 -9.03
CA LEU A 38 6.76 -0.94 -9.91
C LEU A 38 7.81 -1.81 -10.60
N SER A 39 7.93 -1.67 -11.93
CA SER A 39 8.87 -2.47 -12.73
C SER A 39 10.33 -2.13 -12.47
N CYS A 40 10.60 -1.01 -11.80
CA CYS A 40 11.95 -0.62 -11.42
C CYS A 40 12.50 -1.51 -10.30
N PHE A 41 11.64 -2.07 -9.44
CA PHE A 41 12.07 -3.00 -8.41
C PHE A 41 12.41 -4.38 -9.02
N LYS A 42 13.65 -4.83 -8.85
CA LYS A 42 14.17 -6.11 -9.38
C LYS A 42 14.23 -7.22 -8.34
N GLY A 43 13.97 -6.89 -7.08
CA GLY A 43 13.97 -7.84 -5.97
C GLY A 43 13.62 -7.15 -4.66
N TYR A 44 13.57 -7.93 -3.59
CA TYR A 44 13.25 -7.41 -2.25
C TYR A 44 14.29 -6.39 -1.75
N LYS A 45 15.60 -6.70 -1.89
CA LYS A 45 16.67 -5.76 -1.50
C LYS A 45 16.62 -4.46 -2.29
N ASP A 46 16.38 -4.56 -3.58
CA ASP A 46 16.27 -3.40 -4.46
C ASP A 46 15.09 -2.48 -4.06
N GLN A 47 13.97 -3.06 -3.62
CA GLN A 47 12.89 -2.29 -2.99
C GLN A 47 13.34 -1.63 -1.68
N GLU A 48 14.05 -2.33 -0.80
CA GLU A 48 14.52 -1.78 0.47
C GLU A 48 15.48 -0.61 0.28
N GLU A 49 16.40 -0.71 -0.68
CA GLU A 49 17.42 0.29 -1.00
C GLU A 49 16.82 1.51 -1.70
N ASN A 50 15.91 1.30 -2.66
CA ASN A 50 15.46 2.38 -3.56
C ASN A 50 14.08 2.98 -3.19
N ARG A 51 13.32 2.39 -2.26
CA ARG A 51 11.95 2.89 -1.97
C ARG A 51 11.88 4.35 -1.53
N THR A 52 12.92 4.88 -0.88
CA THR A 52 12.94 6.28 -0.46
C THR A 52 12.94 7.23 -1.65
N GLU A 53 13.78 6.95 -2.65
CA GLU A 53 13.82 7.73 -3.90
C GLU A 53 12.50 7.62 -4.66
N ILE A 54 11.92 6.41 -4.72
CA ILE A 54 10.63 6.15 -5.34
C ILE A 54 9.49 6.92 -4.66
N ILE A 55 9.43 6.91 -3.33
CA ILE A 55 8.43 7.67 -2.56
C ILE A 55 8.57 9.18 -2.83
N TRP A 56 9.81 9.68 -2.88
CA TRP A 56 10.08 11.07 -3.20
C TRP A 56 9.62 11.44 -4.62
N GLU A 57 9.82 10.55 -5.59
CA GLU A 57 9.35 10.75 -6.96
C GLU A 57 7.82 10.75 -7.05
N ILE A 58 7.14 9.81 -6.38
CA ILE A 58 5.67 9.79 -6.32
C ILE A 58 5.15 11.09 -5.68
N ARG A 59 5.79 11.55 -4.60
CA ARG A 59 5.47 12.82 -3.96
C ARG A 59 5.60 13.99 -4.93
N ARG A 60 6.73 14.09 -5.65
CA ARG A 60 6.97 15.12 -6.66
C ARG A 60 5.88 15.13 -7.74
N MET A 61 5.44 13.95 -8.19
CA MET A 61 4.35 13.81 -9.15
C MET A 61 3.01 14.28 -8.59
N LEU A 62 2.70 13.98 -7.31
CA LEU A 62 1.47 14.44 -6.64
C LEU A 62 1.44 15.97 -6.51
N GLU A 63 2.55 16.58 -6.09
CA GLU A 63 2.68 18.04 -5.96
C GLU A 63 2.50 18.73 -7.32
N LYS A 64 3.07 18.18 -8.39
CA LYS A 64 2.85 18.66 -9.76
C LYS A 64 1.38 18.52 -10.18
N CYS A 65 0.76 17.37 -9.92
CA CYS A 65 -0.63 17.11 -10.28
C CYS A 65 -1.60 18.07 -9.56
N GLN A 66 -1.31 18.45 -8.31
CA GLN A 66 -2.08 19.45 -7.56
C GLN A 66 -2.09 20.83 -8.24
N GLN A 67 -1.02 21.23 -8.92
CA GLN A 67 -0.96 22.50 -9.65
C GLN A 67 -1.85 22.47 -10.91
N GLU A 68 -2.01 21.30 -11.52
CA GLU A 68 -2.72 21.13 -12.79
C GLU A 68 -4.21 20.78 -12.62
N LYS A 69 -4.64 20.33 -11.43
CA LYS A 69 -5.98 19.74 -11.19
C LYS A 69 -6.78 20.50 -10.12
N ARG A 70 -8.09 20.20 -10.03
CA ARG A 70 -9.05 20.82 -9.09
C ARG A 70 -9.14 20.09 -7.73
N PHE A 71 -8.03 19.56 -7.23
CA PHE A 71 -7.96 18.97 -5.89
C PHE A 71 -6.81 19.57 -5.09
N GLU A 72 -6.82 19.34 -3.78
CA GLU A 72 -5.75 19.69 -2.86
C GLU A 72 -5.16 18.40 -2.30
N VAL A 73 -3.83 18.33 -2.22
CA VAL A 73 -3.10 17.20 -1.62
C VAL A 73 -2.35 17.72 -0.41
N ILE A 74 -2.61 17.13 0.76
CA ILE A 74 -1.88 17.43 1.99
C ILE A 74 -1.00 16.21 2.28
N ILE A 75 0.31 16.35 2.05
CA ILE A 75 1.26 15.25 2.20
C ILE A 75 1.76 15.20 3.65
N GLU A 76 1.68 14.02 4.27
CA GLU A 76 2.28 13.78 5.57
C GLU A 76 3.77 13.43 5.40
N VAL A 77 4.64 14.23 6.00
CA VAL A 77 6.08 13.99 5.95
C VAL A 77 6.46 12.89 6.94
N SER A 78 6.95 11.76 6.42
CA SER A 78 7.50 10.70 7.26
C SER A 78 8.69 11.22 8.09
N ARG A 79 8.72 10.83 9.36
CA ARG A 79 9.87 11.07 10.27
C ARG A 79 10.98 10.01 10.14
N TRP A 80 10.73 8.96 9.38
CA TRP A 80 11.64 7.82 9.20
C TRP A 80 12.51 8.00 7.97
N GLU A 81 13.80 7.66 8.08
CA GLU A 81 14.78 7.77 6.98
C GLU A 81 14.44 6.90 5.77
N ASN A 82 13.86 5.71 5.98
CA ASN A 82 13.48 4.80 4.90
C ASN A 82 11.98 4.42 4.98
N PRO A 83 11.06 5.34 4.63
CA PRO A 83 9.63 5.10 4.75
C PRO A 83 9.17 3.97 3.84
N ARG A 84 8.20 3.18 4.32
CA ARG A 84 7.52 2.14 3.52
C ARG A 84 6.22 2.64 2.88
N VAL A 85 5.76 3.81 3.30
CA VAL A 85 4.47 4.37 2.94
C VAL A 85 4.61 5.86 2.70
N LEU A 86 3.91 6.37 1.70
CA LEU A 86 3.64 7.78 1.49
C LEU A 86 2.18 8.03 1.86
N SER A 87 1.97 8.75 2.95
CA SER A 87 0.63 9.11 3.44
C SER A 87 0.27 10.52 2.99
N PHE A 88 -0.94 10.70 2.46
CA PHE A 88 -1.45 12.02 2.09
C PHE A 88 -2.97 12.05 2.13
N GLN A 89 -3.53 13.23 2.38
CA GLN A 89 -4.96 13.48 2.32
C GLN A 89 -5.30 14.13 0.98
N LEU A 90 -6.28 13.55 0.28
CA LEU A 90 -6.85 14.13 -0.94
C LEU A 90 -8.15 14.84 -0.60
N ARG A 91 -8.21 16.15 -0.83
CA ARG A 91 -9.39 16.98 -0.58
C ARG A 91 -9.95 17.54 -1.88
N SER A 92 -11.27 17.42 -2.04
CA SER A 92 -11.96 18.08 -3.15
C SER A 92 -12.09 19.58 -2.85
N ARG A 93 -11.87 20.44 -3.85
CA ARG A 93 -12.13 21.88 -3.68
C ARG A 93 -13.62 22.25 -3.75
N MET A 94 -14.47 21.32 -4.21
CA MET A 94 -15.91 21.54 -4.38
C MET A 94 -16.76 20.79 -3.35
N LEU A 95 -16.21 19.78 -2.69
CA LEU A 95 -16.87 18.99 -1.66
C LEU A 95 -16.07 19.14 -0.37
N GLU A 96 -16.73 19.32 0.79
CA GLU A 96 -16.06 19.32 2.11
C GLU A 96 -15.64 17.91 2.55
N GLU A 97 -15.34 17.04 1.59
CA GLU A 97 -14.93 15.66 1.80
C GLU A 97 -13.43 15.52 1.55
N SER A 98 -12.83 14.64 2.35
CA SER A 98 -11.42 14.27 2.22
C SER A 98 -11.26 12.77 2.41
N ILE A 99 -10.22 12.23 1.78
CA ILE A 99 -9.88 10.81 1.84
C ILE A 99 -8.40 10.72 2.17
N ASP A 100 -8.07 9.92 3.18
CA ASP A 100 -6.70 9.63 3.54
C ASP A 100 -6.18 8.48 2.66
N PHE A 101 -5.00 8.65 2.08
CA PHE A 101 -4.36 7.67 1.20
C PHE A 101 -3.01 7.27 1.75
N ASP A 102 -2.77 5.96 1.76
CA ASP A 102 -1.47 5.37 2.02
C ASP A 102 -0.97 4.70 0.74
N VAL A 103 0.10 5.22 0.15
CA VAL A 103 0.74 4.62 -1.03
C VAL A 103 1.93 3.80 -0.60
N LEU A 104 1.92 2.51 -0.93
CA LEU A 104 2.98 1.55 -0.60
C LEU A 104 3.62 1.00 -1.88
N PRO A 105 4.80 1.52 -2.29
CA PRO A 105 5.56 0.94 -3.38
C PRO A 105 6.01 -0.49 -3.03
N ALA A 106 5.88 -1.42 -3.97
CA ALA A 106 6.23 -2.82 -3.76
C ALA A 106 6.85 -3.45 -5.01
N TYR A 107 7.79 -4.36 -4.79
CA TYR A 107 8.25 -5.34 -5.78
C TYR A 107 7.13 -6.34 -6.07
N ASP A 108 7.02 -6.82 -7.31
CA ASP A 108 6.04 -7.83 -7.72
C ASP A 108 6.67 -9.22 -7.91
N PRO A 109 6.94 -9.96 -6.81
CA PRO A 109 7.48 -11.30 -6.92
C PRO A 109 6.45 -12.32 -7.44
N LEU A 110 5.16 -11.98 -7.42
CA LEU A 110 4.08 -12.88 -7.83
C LEU A 110 3.72 -12.74 -9.32
N GLY A 111 4.07 -11.62 -9.95
CA GLY A 111 3.73 -11.31 -11.33
C GLY A 111 2.23 -11.44 -11.59
N GLN A 112 1.85 -12.28 -12.56
CA GLN A 112 0.46 -12.60 -12.84
C GLN A 112 -0.07 -13.66 -11.85
N HIS A 113 -0.33 -13.24 -10.61
CA HIS A 113 -0.94 -14.10 -9.59
C HIS A 113 -2.35 -14.58 -9.99
N VAL A 114 -2.59 -15.89 -9.87
CA VAL A 114 -3.91 -16.51 -10.06
C VAL A 114 -4.44 -16.97 -8.71
N SER A 115 -5.62 -16.47 -8.34
CA SER A 115 -6.25 -16.85 -7.06
C SER A 115 -6.43 -18.37 -6.95
N GLY A 116 -6.18 -18.92 -5.76
CA GLY A 116 -6.25 -20.35 -5.48
C GLY A 116 -4.97 -21.14 -5.77
N TYR A 117 -4.00 -20.57 -6.47
CA TYR A 117 -2.70 -21.20 -6.72
C TYR A 117 -1.65 -20.75 -5.71
N LYS A 118 -0.76 -21.69 -5.36
CA LYS A 118 0.41 -21.39 -4.53
C LYS A 118 1.48 -20.73 -5.41
N PRO A 119 2.14 -19.65 -4.93
CA PRO A 119 3.32 -19.10 -5.60
C PRO A 119 4.44 -20.14 -5.71
N SER A 120 5.38 -19.93 -6.64
CA SER A 120 6.61 -20.73 -6.67
C SER A 120 7.33 -20.66 -5.32
N PRO A 121 7.86 -21.77 -4.78
CA PRO A 121 8.70 -21.76 -3.59
C PRO A 121 9.87 -20.77 -3.67
N ASP A 122 10.42 -20.55 -4.87
CA ASP A 122 11.55 -19.64 -5.11
C ASP A 122 11.25 -18.21 -4.62
N VAL A 123 10.00 -17.76 -4.78
CA VAL A 123 9.54 -16.46 -4.29
C VAL A 123 9.78 -16.30 -2.78
N TYR A 124 9.57 -17.37 -2.01
CA TYR A 124 9.77 -17.38 -0.57
C TYR A 124 11.22 -17.63 -0.19
N LEU A 125 11.97 -18.44 -0.96
CA LEU A 125 13.41 -18.62 -0.75
C LEU A 125 14.16 -17.31 -0.95
N ASP A 126 13.85 -16.57 -2.02
CA ASP A 126 14.40 -15.24 -2.28
C ASP A 126 14.04 -14.24 -1.18
N LEU A 127 12.81 -14.30 -0.67
CA LEU A 127 12.37 -13.48 0.46
C LEU A 127 13.20 -13.77 1.70
N ILE A 128 13.35 -15.06 2.07
CA ILE A 128 14.11 -15.48 3.25
C ILE A 128 15.59 -15.09 3.10
N GLY A 129 16.18 -15.24 1.91
CA GLY A 129 17.55 -14.84 1.63
C GLY A 129 17.77 -13.33 1.60
N SER A 130 16.72 -12.54 1.37
CA SER A 130 16.79 -11.08 1.30
C SER A 130 16.48 -10.37 2.62
N CYS A 131 15.77 -11.02 3.53
CA CYS A 131 15.10 -10.35 4.64
C CYS A 131 15.86 -10.45 5.95
N SER A 132 16.19 -9.30 6.56
CA SER A 132 16.75 -9.22 7.91
C SER A 132 15.65 -9.05 8.99
N ARG A 133 14.42 -8.64 8.60
CA ARG A 133 13.35 -8.20 9.51
C ARG A 133 11.99 -8.75 9.10
N GLY A 134 11.37 -9.54 9.98
CA GLY A 134 10.05 -10.12 9.73
C GLY A 134 9.00 -9.08 9.31
N GLY A 135 8.29 -9.34 8.21
CA GLY A 135 7.16 -8.54 7.74
C GLY A 135 7.51 -7.34 6.82
N GLU A 136 8.78 -7.06 6.57
CA GLU A 136 9.24 -5.91 5.78
C GLU A 136 8.60 -5.84 4.38
N PHE A 137 8.49 -7.00 3.71
CA PHE A 137 7.97 -7.12 2.35
C PHE A 137 6.53 -7.65 2.30
N SER A 138 5.76 -7.49 3.38
CA SER A 138 4.37 -7.96 3.45
C SER A 138 3.47 -7.33 2.38
N THR A 139 3.81 -6.15 1.87
CA THR A 139 3.08 -5.46 0.78
C THR A 139 3.18 -6.21 -0.55
N CYS A 140 4.30 -6.86 -0.84
CA CYS A 140 4.51 -7.68 -2.05
C CYS A 140 3.51 -8.83 -2.16
N PHE A 141 2.95 -9.27 -1.03
CA PHE A 141 2.00 -10.39 -0.93
C PHE A 141 0.58 -9.94 -0.65
N THR A 142 0.24 -8.67 -0.91
CA THR A 142 -1.09 -8.13 -0.58
C THR A 142 -2.23 -8.88 -1.28
N GLU A 143 -1.98 -9.48 -2.44
CA GLU A 143 -2.96 -10.29 -3.16
C GLU A 143 -3.28 -11.57 -2.38
N LEU A 144 -2.26 -12.32 -1.95
CA LEU A 144 -2.44 -13.50 -1.10
C LEU A 144 -3.13 -13.16 0.23
N GLN A 145 -2.75 -12.04 0.85
CA GLN A 145 -3.40 -11.55 2.08
C GLN A 145 -4.88 -11.23 1.87
N ARG A 146 -5.24 -10.68 0.70
CA ARG A 146 -6.63 -10.41 0.34
C ARG A 146 -7.36 -11.73 0.13
N ASP A 147 -6.83 -12.61 -0.71
CA ASP A 147 -7.47 -13.87 -1.10
C ASP A 147 -7.72 -14.76 0.12
N PHE A 148 -6.80 -14.77 1.09
CA PHE A 148 -6.98 -15.48 2.37
C PHE A 148 -8.24 -15.07 3.16
N VAL A 149 -8.66 -13.81 3.04
CA VAL A 149 -9.84 -13.25 3.72
C VAL A 149 -11.07 -13.21 2.79
N MET A 150 -10.83 -13.06 1.48
CA MET A 150 -11.87 -12.84 0.48
C MET A 150 -12.87 -13.98 0.45
N ASP A 151 -12.42 -15.24 0.53
CA ASP A 151 -13.30 -16.40 0.40
C ASP A 151 -13.95 -16.84 1.73
N ARG A 152 -13.77 -16.07 2.80
CA ARG A 152 -14.33 -16.41 4.11
C ARG A 152 -15.84 -16.15 4.18
N PRO A 153 -16.61 -16.99 4.90
CA PRO A 153 -18.03 -16.79 5.10
C PRO A 153 -18.36 -15.41 5.68
N THR A 154 -19.52 -14.87 5.32
CA THR A 154 -19.96 -13.53 5.78
C THR A 154 -19.92 -13.40 7.31
N LYS A 155 -20.30 -14.43 8.05
CA LYS A 155 -20.27 -14.44 9.53
C LYS A 155 -18.85 -14.30 10.08
N VAL A 156 -17.86 -14.94 9.45
CA VAL A 156 -16.43 -14.80 9.80
C VAL A 156 -15.95 -13.39 9.49
N LYS A 157 -16.30 -12.84 8.32
CA LYS A 157 -15.97 -11.45 7.99
C LYS A 157 -16.58 -10.46 8.99
N SER A 158 -17.80 -10.71 9.45
CA SER A 158 -18.46 -9.89 10.48
C SER A 158 -17.76 -9.99 11.83
N LEU A 159 -17.31 -11.17 12.23
CA LEU A 159 -16.46 -11.33 13.42
C LEU A 159 -15.14 -10.56 13.29
N ILE A 160 -14.48 -10.63 12.13
CA ILE A 160 -13.25 -9.86 11.87
C ILE A 160 -13.53 -8.35 12.00
N ARG A 161 -14.65 -7.85 11.46
CA ARG A 161 -15.08 -6.45 11.62
C ARG A 161 -15.24 -6.09 13.10
N LEU A 162 -15.88 -6.96 13.89
CA LEU A 162 -16.08 -6.75 15.32
C LEU A 162 -14.75 -6.66 16.07
N VAL A 163 -13.84 -7.62 15.86
CA VAL A 163 -12.52 -7.60 16.51
C VAL A 163 -11.74 -6.33 16.14
N LYS A 164 -11.73 -5.95 14.86
CA LYS A 164 -11.10 -4.69 14.41
C LYS A 164 -11.70 -3.47 15.11
N HIS A 165 -13.03 -3.42 15.24
CA HIS A 165 -13.71 -2.32 15.92
C HIS A 165 -13.31 -2.24 17.39
N CYS A 166 -13.35 -3.36 18.12
CA CYS A 166 -12.94 -3.43 19.53
C CYS A 166 -11.50 -2.95 19.73
N MET A 167 -10.56 -3.43 18.90
CA MET A 167 -9.16 -2.98 18.97
C MET A 167 -9.04 -1.47 18.73
N SER A 168 -9.74 -0.92 17.75
CA SER A 168 -9.71 0.51 17.46
C SER A 168 -10.24 1.38 18.60
N VAL A 169 -11.20 0.86 19.38
CA VAL A 169 -11.74 1.54 20.56
C VAL A 169 -10.73 1.51 21.70
N LEU A 170 -10.03 0.39 21.91
CA LEU A 170 -9.02 0.25 22.96
C LEU A 170 -7.81 1.15 22.71
N THR A 171 -7.30 1.20 21.48
CA THR A 171 -6.12 2.02 21.12
C THR A 171 -6.37 3.52 21.13
N LYS A 172 -7.63 3.97 21.22
CA LYS A 172 -7.98 5.40 21.40
C LYS A 172 -8.11 5.84 22.85
N ARG A 173 -8.16 4.88 23.80
CA ARG A 173 -8.34 5.13 25.23
C ARG A 173 -7.02 5.12 26.02
N SER A 174 -5.91 4.82 25.35
CA SER A 174 -4.54 4.93 25.86
C SER A 174 -3.83 6.12 25.23
#